data_AF-A0A9C7YR62-F1
#
_entry.id   AF-A0A9C7YR62-F1
#
_cell.length_a   1.000
_cell.length_b   1.000
_cell.length_c   1.000
_cell.angle_alpha   90.00
_cell.angle_beta   90.00
_cell.angle_gamma   90.00
#
_symmetry.space_group_name_H-M   'P 1'
#
loop_
_entity.id
_entity.type
_entity.pdbx_description
1 polymer ?
#
loop_
_entity_poly.entity_id
_entity_poly.type
_entity_poly.pdbx_seq_one_letter_code
_entity_poly.pdbx_strand_id
1 'polypeptide(L)'
;MRRIIESIPNISEGRRKEVVEEIVDTLKGRKDVKILDYSMDPDHNRSVITIAGEPDEVLDALFDFTKKSVELIDLRIHEGEHPRIGAVDVIPLVPIKGITKKELNEYAKRLGERIWKELKVPIYFYAYSATKPERE
;
A
#
# COMPACT_ATOMS: atom_id res chain seq x y z
N MET A 1 -23.84 2.29 9.31
CA MET A 1 -23.66 2.62 7.87
C MET A 1 -22.39 1.93 7.37
N ARG A 2 -22.37 1.44 6.13
CA ARG A 2 -21.18 0.78 5.57
C ARG A 2 -20.12 1.84 5.23
N ARG A 3 -18.91 1.70 5.79
CA ARG A 3 -17.75 2.55 5.49
C ARG A 3 -16.96 1.93 4.34
N ILE A 4 -16.45 2.77 3.44
CA ILE A 4 -15.64 2.33 2.30
C ILE A 4 -14.46 3.29 2.15
N ILE A 5 -13.27 2.72 2.06
CA ILE A 5 -12.05 3.41 1.65
C ILE A 5 -11.48 2.73 0.42
N GLU A 6 -10.70 3.49 -0.35
CA GLU A 6 -9.87 2.99 -1.44
C GLU A 6 -8.40 3.15 -1.04
N SER A 7 -7.56 2.25 -1.52
CA SER A 7 -6.12 2.37 -1.42
C SER A 7 -5.48 1.99 -2.75
N ILE A 8 -4.43 2.73 -3.13
CA ILE A 8 -3.72 2.57 -4.39
C ILE A 8 -2.23 2.32 -4.10
N PRO A 9 -1.85 1.24 -3.39
CA PRO A 9 -0.47 0.99 -3.05
C PRO A 9 0.39 0.76 -4.29
N ASN A 10 1.65 1.15 -4.23
CA ASN A 10 2.60 0.92 -5.32
C ASN A 10 3.79 0.12 -4.82
N ILE A 11 4.23 -0.83 -5.63
CA ILE A 11 5.41 -1.65 -5.34
C ILE A 11 6.50 -1.43 -6.38
N SER A 12 7.75 -1.52 -5.93
CA SER A 12 8.94 -1.42 -6.76
C SER A 12 9.24 -2.77 -7.42
N GLU A 13 8.28 -3.27 -8.18
CA GLU A 13 8.41 -4.45 -9.04
C GLU A 13 7.38 -4.33 -10.16
N GLY A 14 7.82 -4.45 -11.42
CA GLY A 14 6.96 -4.37 -12.60
C GLY A 14 7.36 -5.34 -13.72
N ARG A 15 8.36 -6.22 -13.49
CA ARG A 15 8.93 -7.13 -14.50
C ARG A 15 8.68 -8.60 -14.16
N ARG A 16 8.86 -8.99 -12.89
CA ARG A 16 8.65 -10.35 -12.37
C ARG A 16 7.19 -10.55 -12.03
N LYS A 17 6.42 -11.03 -13.00
CA LYS A 17 4.97 -11.23 -12.88
C LYS A 17 4.63 -12.16 -11.72
N GLU A 18 5.39 -13.22 -11.53
CA GLU A 18 5.22 -14.19 -10.45
C GLU A 18 5.34 -13.54 -9.06
N VAL A 19 6.25 -12.57 -8.90
CA VAL A 19 6.42 -11.82 -7.65
C VAL A 19 5.22 -10.89 -7.42
N VAL A 20 4.80 -10.16 -8.45
CA VAL A 20 3.63 -9.27 -8.36
C VAL A 20 2.37 -10.06 -8.04
N GLU A 21 2.16 -11.21 -8.69
CA GLU A 21 1.00 -12.07 -8.44
C GLU A 21 1.01 -12.64 -7.02
N GLU A 22 2.15 -13.11 -6.49
CA GLU A 22 2.22 -13.59 -5.10
C GLU A 22 1.88 -12.48 -4.10
N ILE A 23 2.31 -11.24 -4.36
CA ILE A 23 1.96 -10.07 -3.55
C ILE A 23 0.45 -9.75 -3.65
N VAL A 24 -0.10 -9.70 -4.86
CA VAL A 24 -1.53 -9.41 -5.11
C VAL A 24 -2.42 -10.51 -4.53
N ASP A 25 -1.97 -11.75 -4.51
CA ASP A 25 -2.70 -12.89 -3.94
C ASP A 25 -2.98 -12.73 -2.44
N THR A 26 -2.14 -11.97 -1.70
CA THR A 26 -2.41 -11.63 -0.29
C THR A 26 -3.70 -10.82 -0.08
N LEU A 27 -4.19 -10.17 -1.14
CA LEU A 27 -5.40 -9.35 -1.15
C LEU A 27 -6.64 -10.15 -1.60
N LYS A 28 -6.45 -11.28 -2.29
CA LYS A 28 -7.55 -12.08 -2.84
C LYS A 28 -8.31 -12.84 -1.75
N GLY A 29 -9.63 -12.97 -1.93
CA GLY A 29 -10.48 -13.74 -1.03
C GLY A 29 -10.69 -13.14 0.37
N ARG A 30 -10.11 -11.97 0.66
CA ARG A 30 -10.31 -11.28 1.93
C ARG A 30 -11.74 -10.78 2.06
N LYS A 31 -12.29 -10.89 3.26
CA LYS A 31 -13.64 -10.42 3.57
C LYS A 31 -13.69 -8.89 3.42
N ASP A 32 -14.73 -8.40 2.74
CA ASP A 32 -15.00 -6.96 2.59
C ASP A 32 -13.86 -6.12 1.97
N VAL A 33 -12.92 -6.76 1.27
CA VAL A 33 -11.89 -6.12 0.44
C VAL A 33 -12.07 -6.60 -1.00
N LYS A 34 -11.97 -5.67 -1.94
CA LYS A 34 -11.99 -5.96 -3.38
C LYS A 34 -10.79 -5.36 -4.05
N ILE A 35 -10.14 -6.16 -4.90
CA ILE A 35 -9.21 -5.65 -5.91
C ILE A 35 -10.05 -5.06 -7.03
N LEU A 36 -9.85 -3.78 -7.31
CA LEU A 36 -10.53 -3.07 -8.40
C LEU A 36 -9.72 -3.17 -9.70
N ASP A 37 -8.40 -3.04 -9.59
CA ASP A 37 -7.47 -3.14 -10.71
C ASP A 37 -6.04 -3.40 -10.20
N TYR A 38 -5.18 -3.90 -11.07
CA TYR A 38 -3.73 -3.77 -10.90
C TYR A 38 -3.03 -3.79 -12.25
N SER A 39 -1.95 -3.02 -12.37
CA SER A 39 -1.13 -2.94 -13.58
C SER A 39 0.34 -3.00 -13.24
N MET A 40 1.11 -3.54 -14.18
CA MET A 40 2.56 -3.64 -14.14
C MET A 40 3.15 -2.77 -15.23
N ASP A 41 4.20 -2.03 -14.91
CA ASP A 41 4.98 -1.23 -15.84
C ASP A 41 6.44 -1.74 -15.84
N PRO A 42 6.85 -2.51 -16.87
CA PRO A 42 8.21 -3.06 -16.96
C PRO A 42 9.30 -2.01 -17.14
N ASP A 43 9.00 -0.89 -17.80
CA ASP A 43 9.98 0.17 -18.07
C ASP A 43 10.29 0.92 -16.78
N HIS A 44 9.24 1.33 -16.05
CA HIS A 44 9.36 1.95 -14.74
C HIS A 44 9.72 0.97 -13.61
N ASN A 45 9.64 -0.34 -13.87
CA ASN A 45 9.78 -1.44 -12.91
C ASN A 45 8.96 -1.21 -11.63
N ARG A 46 7.67 -0.92 -11.83
CA ARG A 46 6.70 -0.57 -10.80
C ARG A 46 5.36 -1.22 -11.10
N SER A 47 4.62 -1.55 -10.05
CA SER A 47 3.21 -1.95 -10.17
C SER A 47 2.32 -1.07 -9.31
N VAL A 48 1.11 -0.82 -9.83
CA VAL A 48 0.06 -0.05 -9.18
C VAL A 48 -1.10 -0.99 -8.93
N ILE A 49 -1.53 -1.11 -7.67
CA ILE A 49 -2.64 -1.95 -7.28
C ILE A 49 -3.72 -1.05 -6.71
N THR A 50 -4.98 -1.25 -7.08
CA THR A 50 -6.13 -0.49 -6.56
C THR A 50 -7.07 -1.44 -5.83
N ILE A 51 -7.33 -1.17 -4.56
CA ILE A 51 -8.26 -1.92 -3.72
C ILE A 51 -9.28 -1.00 -3.05
N ALA A 52 -10.46 -1.53 -2.73
CA ALA A 52 -11.44 -0.83 -1.91
C ALA A 52 -12.17 -1.79 -0.97
N GLY A 53 -12.59 -1.28 0.19
CA GLY A 53 -13.21 -2.13 1.21
C GLY A 53 -13.53 -1.43 2.52
N GLU A 54 -13.93 -2.22 3.51
CA GLU A 54 -14.09 -1.74 4.88
C GLU A 54 -12.73 -1.31 5.47
N PRO A 55 -12.62 -0.12 6.09
CA PRO A 55 -11.37 0.40 6.63
C PRO A 55 -10.47 -0.58 7.38
N ASP A 56 -10.98 -1.32 8.36
CA ASP A 56 -10.17 -2.20 9.20
C ASP A 56 -9.68 -3.42 8.40
N GLU A 57 -10.52 -3.98 7.52
CA GLU A 57 -10.15 -5.11 6.65
C GLU A 57 -9.13 -4.70 5.57
N VAL A 58 -9.27 -3.49 5.01
CA VAL A 58 -8.29 -2.93 4.06
C VAL A 58 -6.93 -2.72 4.73
N LEU A 59 -6.90 -2.28 5.99
CA LEU A 59 -5.65 -2.11 6.74
C LEU A 59 -4.92 -3.43 6.95
N ASP A 60 -5.64 -4.48 7.34
CA ASP A 60 -5.04 -5.82 7.49
C ASP A 60 -4.53 -6.35 6.14
N ALA A 61 -5.29 -6.12 5.07
CA ALA A 61 -4.87 -6.47 3.71
C ALA A 61 -3.58 -5.75 3.29
N LEU A 62 -3.50 -4.44 3.52
CA LEU A 62 -2.32 -3.63 3.20
C LEU A 62 -1.10 -4.02 4.03
N PHE A 63 -1.30 -4.43 5.29
CA PHE A 63 -0.21 -4.93 6.12
C PHE A 63 0.38 -6.23 5.56
N ASP A 64 -0.46 -7.22 5.23
CA ASP A 64 0.00 -8.49 4.66
C ASP A 64 0.63 -8.30 3.28
N PHE A 65 0.04 -7.43 2.45
CA PHE A 65 0.60 -6.98 1.18
C PHE A 65 2.01 -6.38 1.36
N THR A 66 2.17 -5.50 2.35
CA THR A 66 3.46 -4.86 2.65
C THR A 66 4.49 -5.88 3.12
N LYS A 67 4.09 -6.77 4.04
CA LYS A 67 4.95 -7.84 4.53
C LYS A 67 5.47 -8.71 3.38
N LYS A 68 4.57 -9.18 2.51
CA LYS A 68 4.93 -10.01 1.36
C LYS A 68 5.81 -9.25 0.35
N SER A 69 5.54 -7.97 0.12
CA SER A 69 6.36 -7.12 -0.75
C SER A 69 7.80 -7.01 -0.23
N VAL A 70 7.98 -6.81 1.08
CA VAL A 70 9.30 -6.70 1.71
C VAL A 70 10.04 -8.03 1.71
N GLU A 71 9.34 -9.17 1.76
CA GLU A 71 9.94 -10.50 1.65
C GLU A 71 10.50 -10.79 0.24
N LEU A 72 9.83 -10.32 -0.81
CA LEU A 72 10.12 -10.72 -2.19
C LEU A 72 10.90 -9.68 -3.02
N ILE A 73 10.85 -8.41 -2.63
CA ILE A 73 11.46 -7.30 -3.40
C ILE A 73 12.75 -6.87 -2.71
N ASP A 74 13.88 -7.16 -3.37
CA ASP A 74 15.20 -6.68 -2.96
C ASP A 74 15.58 -5.40 -3.72
N LEU A 75 15.53 -4.26 -3.03
CA LEU A 75 15.85 -2.96 -3.61
C LEU A 75 17.34 -2.79 -3.97
N ARG A 76 18.25 -3.63 -3.45
CA ARG A 76 19.69 -3.55 -3.75
C ARG A 76 20.01 -3.89 -5.20
N ILE A 77 19.12 -4.67 -5.82
CA ILE A 77 19.21 -5.10 -7.23
C ILE A 77 18.10 -4.52 -8.09
N HIS A 78 17.23 -3.67 -7.50
CA HIS A 78 16.12 -3.04 -8.23
C HIS A 78 16.62 -1.85 -9.05
N GLU A 79 16.33 -1.92 -10.34
CA GLU A 79 16.57 -0.86 -11.33
C GLU A 79 15.28 -0.59 -12.14
N GLY A 80 14.94 0.68 -12.30
CA GLY A 80 13.78 1.15 -13.07
C GLY A 80 13.83 2.67 -13.24
N GLU A 81 13.12 3.19 -14.24
CA GLU A 81 13.12 4.63 -14.54
C GLU A 81 12.38 5.48 -13.49
N HIS A 82 11.49 4.86 -12.70
CA HIS A 82 10.75 5.56 -11.67
C HIS A 82 11.57 5.72 -10.38
N PRO A 83 11.69 6.94 -9.84
CA PRO A 83 12.22 7.14 -8.50
C PRO A 83 11.44 6.30 -7.47
N ARG A 84 12.15 5.65 -6.55
CA ARG A 84 11.56 4.82 -5.50
C ARG A 84 12.34 4.92 -4.21
N ILE A 85 11.61 4.84 -3.10
CA ILE A 85 12.13 4.86 -1.74
C ILE A 85 12.01 3.48 -1.08
N GLY A 86 10.99 2.69 -1.44
CA GLY A 86 10.66 1.43 -0.76
C GLY A 86 10.21 0.30 -1.69
N ALA A 87 10.23 -0.94 -1.16
CA ALA A 87 9.65 -2.11 -1.83
C ALA A 87 8.15 -1.92 -2.03
N VAL A 88 7.49 -1.39 -1.01
CA VAL A 88 6.24 -0.62 -1.16
C VAL A 88 6.62 0.85 -1.09
N ASP A 89 6.33 1.59 -2.15
CA ASP A 89 6.77 2.98 -2.27
C ASP A 89 5.78 3.94 -1.58
N VAL A 90 4.48 3.74 -1.84
CA VAL A 90 3.40 4.53 -1.24
C VAL A 90 2.18 3.66 -0.96
N ILE A 91 1.40 4.04 0.06
CA ILE A 91 0.11 3.45 0.42
C ILE A 91 -0.89 4.58 0.70
N PRO A 92 -1.49 5.21 -0.32
CA PRO A 92 -2.53 6.21 -0.12
C PRO A 92 -3.79 5.56 0.45
N LEU A 93 -4.47 6.25 1.37
CA LEU A 93 -5.83 5.91 1.79
C LEU A 93 -6.78 7.04 1.37
N VAL A 94 -7.83 6.71 0.63
CA VAL A 94 -8.80 7.65 0.06
C VAL A 94 -10.19 7.38 0.62
N PRO A 95 -10.90 8.38 1.18
CA PRO A 95 -12.24 8.18 1.71
C PRO A 95 -13.26 8.10 0.59
N ILE A 96 -14.07 7.03 0.54
CA ILE A 96 -15.11 6.84 -0.49
C ILE A 96 -16.50 7.04 0.08
N LYS A 97 -16.83 6.40 1.22
CA LYS A 97 -18.17 6.47 1.81
C LYS A 97 -18.15 6.31 3.31
N GLY A 98 -18.90 7.17 4.01
CA GLY A 98 -19.18 7.01 5.43
C GLY A 98 -17.96 7.16 6.35
N ILE A 99 -16.90 7.80 5.88
CA ILE A 99 -15.68 8.05 6.64
C ILE A 99 -15.09 9.41 6.25
N THR A 100 -14.63 10.17 7.23
CA THR A 100 -14.00 11.47 7.03
C THR A 100 -12.49 11.35 6.81
N LYS A 101 -11.86 12.37 6.22
CA LYS A 101 -10.40 12.45 6.12
C LYS A 101 -9.71 12.37 7.48
N LYS A 102 -10.31 12.97 8.52
CA LYS A 102 -9.79 12.94 9.89
C LYS A 102 -9.77 11.53 10.46
N GLU A 103 -10.86 10.78 10.32
CA GLU A 103 -10.91 9.38 10.73
C GLU A 103 -9.90 8.55 9.94
N LEU A 104 -9.81 8.76 8.62
CA LEU A 104 -8.88 8.03 7.76
C LEU A 104 -7.40 8.29 8.09
N ASN A 105 -7.06 9.49 8.58
CA ASN A 105 -5.72 9.78 9.08
C ASN A 105 -5.34 8.87 10.26
N GLU A 106 -6.28 8.57 11.16
CA GLU A 106 -6.02 7.65 12.27
C GLU A 106 -5.79 6.22 11.77
N TYR A 107 -6.48 5.81 10.70
CA TYR A 107 -6.19 4.55 10.01
C TYR A 107 -4.78 4.53 9.38
N ALA A 108 -4.37 5.61 8.71
CA ALA A 108 -3.01 5.71 8.15
C ALA A 108 -1.94 5.57 9.24
N LYS A 109 -2.11 6.26 10.37
CA LYS A 109 -1.20 6.17 11.53
C LYS A 109 -1.14 4.76 12.12
N ARG A 110 -2.30 4.12 12.32
CA ARG A 110 -2.38 2.72 12.81
C ARG A 110 -1.61 1.77 11.91
N LEU A 111 -1.78 1.87 10.59
CA LEU A 111 -1.06 1.04 9.62
C LEU A 111 0.45 1.27 9.71
N GLY A 112 0.88 2.54 9.66
CA GLY A 112 2.31 2.89 9.73
C GLY A 112 2.97 2.42 11.02
N GLU A 113 2.30 2.59 12.16
CA GLU A 113 2.79 2.07 13.45
C GLU A 113 2.96 0.56 13.45
N ARG A 114 1.99 -0.17 12.89
CA ARG A 114 2.03 -1.64 12.82
C ARG A 114 3.18 -2.12 11.92
N ILE A 115 3.33 -1.52 10.74
CA ILE A 115 4.45 -1.80 9.82
C ILE A 115 5.78 -1.61 10.54
N TRP A 116 5.98 -0.50 11.25
CA TRP A 116 7.21 -0.28 12.02
C TRP A 116 7.39 -1.31 13.14
N LYS A 117 6.36 -1.56 13.95
CA LYS A 117 6.44 -2.43 15.12
C LYS A 117 6.79 -3.87 14.72
N GLU A 118 6.11 -4.40 13.70
CA GLU A 118 6.19 -5.81 13.32
C GLU A 118 7.21 -6.10 12.21
N LEU A 119 7.36 -5.21 11.22
CA LEU A 119 8.25 -5.43 10.06
C LEU A 119 9.57 -4.68 10.16
N LYS A 120 9.71 -3.73 11.10
CA LYS A 120 10.89 -2.86 11.26
C LYS A 120 11.25 -2.07 10.00
N VAL A 121 10.26 -1.83 9.14
CA VAL A 121 10.39 -0.97 7.97
C VAL A 121 10.12 0.49 8.39
N PRO A 122 11.06 1.42 8.16
CA PRO A 122 10.82 2.82 8.44
C PRO A 122 9.75 3.38 7.50
N ILE A 123 8.86 4.21 8.05
CA ILE A 123 7.74 4.81 7.31
C ILE A 123 7.74 6.32 7.46
N TYR A 124 7.18 7.00 6.46
CA TYR A 124 6.90 8.42 6.50
C TYR A 124 5.44 8.65 6.14
N PHE A 125 4.79 9.52 6.90
CA PHE A 125 3.48 10.03 6.52
C PHE A 125 3.64 11.26 5.63
N TYR A 126 2.73 11.39 4.67
CA TYR A 126 2.72 12.46 3.66
C TYR A 126 1.30 12.99 3.48
N ALA A 127 1.17 14.08 2.72
CA ALA A 127 -0.08 14.75 2.45
C ALA A 127 -0.82 15.12 3.75
N TYR A 128 -2.14 14.89 3.80
CA TYR A 128 -2.96 15.16 4.98
C TYR A 128 -2.49 14.46 6.27
N SER A 129 -1.71 13.39 6.16
CA SER A 129 -1.18 12.64 7.31
C SER A 129 0.22 13.07 7.71
N ALA A 130 0.84 14.00 6.97
CA ALA A 130 2.21 14.44 7.19
C ALA A 130 2.44 14.92 8.62
N THR A 131 3.62 14.60 9.16
CA THR A 131 4.06 15.03 10.49
C THR A 131 5.02 16.22 10.44
N LYS A 132 5.35 16.70 9.24
CA LYS A 132 6.20 17.85 8.96
C LYS A 132 5.67 18.61 7.74
N PRO A 133 5.77 19.95 7.71
CA PRO A 133 5.29 20.76 6.58
C PRO A 133 5.92 20.38 5.23
N GLU A 134 7.19 19.97 5.20
CA GLU A 134 7.87 19.60 3.94
C GLU A 134 7.33 18.31 3.29
N ARG A 135 6.37 17.63 3.93
CA ARG A 135 5.76 16.38 3.45
C ARG A 135 4.25 16.50 3.25
N GLU A 136 3.66 17.68 3.51
CA GLU A 136 2.25 17.97 3.24
C GLU A 136 1.93 18.04 1.74
#